data_AF-B4HLT3-F1
#
_entry.id   AF-B4HLT3-F1
#
_cell.length_a   1.000
_cell.length_b   1.000
_cell.length_c   1.000
_cell.angle_alpha   90.00
_cell.angle_beta   90.00
_cell.angle_gamma   90.00
#
_symmetry.space_group_name_H-M   'P 1'
#
loop_
_entity.id
_entity.type
_entity.pdbx_description
1 polymer ?
#
loop_
_entity_poly.entity_id
_entity_poly.type
_entity_poly.pdbx_seq_one_letter_code
_entity_poly.pdbx_strand_id
1 'polypeptide(L)'
;MAIEGNSHVDCARLRYVVKNLTQFLLTCNYARPPGCGQPIYRFRSVGCQAGRNNKKHSSLGSLMELFRCLFTGHRHSKSHI
;
A
#
# COMPACT_ATOMS: atom_id res chain seq x y z
N MET A 1 -1.08 -3.24 6.07
CA MET A 1 -2.39 -2.98 5.45
C MET A 1 -2.35 -3.39 3.98
N ALA A 2 -3.42 -4.01 3.47
CA ALA A 2 -3.47 -4.60 2.14
C ALA A 2 -3.89 -3.58 1.06
N ILE A 3 -3.17 -2.47 0.93
CA ILE A 3 -3.36 -1.50 -0.16
C ILE A 3 -2.44 -1.90 -1.32
N GLU A 4 -3.00 -2.11 -2.52
CA GLU A 4 -2.24 -2.35 -3.74
C GLU A 4 -1.34 -1.14 -4.05
N GLY A 5 -0.05 -1.40 -4.25
CA GLY A 5 0.97 -0.37 -4.42
C GLY A 5 1.62 0.11 -3.12
N ASN A 6 1.19 -0.41 -1.96
CA ASN A 6 1.92 -0.25 -0.71
C ASN A 6 2.93 -1.37 -0.55
N SER A 7 4.21 -1.03 -0.59
CA SER A 7 5.29 -2.01 -0.72
C SER A 7 6.22 -2.10 0.48
N HIS A 8 6.27 -1.03 1.26
CA HIS A 8 7.09 -0.94 2.44
C HIS A 8 6.22 -0.47 3.60
N VAL A 9 6.50 -1.04 4.77
CA VAL A 9 5.92 -0.64 6.03
C VAL A 9 7.04 -0.56 7.05
N ASP A 10 7.09 0.55 7.76
CA ASP A 10 8.01 0.74 8.89
C ASP A 10 7.18 1.03 10.13
N CYS A 11 7.45 0.29 11.20
CA CYS A 11 6.75 0.43 12.46
C CYS A 11 7.70 0.84 13.57
N ALA A 12 7.26 1.78 14.40
CA ALA A 12 7.94 2.21 15.61
C ALA A 12 7.04 1.97 16.83
N ARG A 13 7.65 1.59 17.95
CA ARG A 13 6.93 1.33 19.20
C ARG A 13 7.53 2.13 20.34
N LEU A 14 6.67 2.79 21.09
CA LEU A 14 6.99 3.47 22.34
C LEU A 14 6.33 2.72 23.50
N ARG A 15 7.07 2.48 24.58
CA ARG A 15 6.54 2.02 25.86
C ARG A 15 6.67 3.15 26.87
N TYR A 16 5.61 3.42 27.63
CA TYR A 16 5.60 4.46 28.65
C TYR A 16 4.68 4.05 29.80
N VAL A 17 4.83 4.69 30.96
CA VAL A 17 4.03 4.39 32.15
C VAL A 17 3.23 5.63 32.52
N VAL A 18 1.91 5.49 32.66
CA VAL A 18 1.01 6.59 33.08
C VAL A 18 0.14 6.06 34.20
N LYS A 19 0.12 6.76 35.34
CA LYS A 19 -0.64 6.36 36.54
C LYS A 19 -0.35 4.90 36.97
N ASN A 20 0.93 4.50 36.98
CA ASN A 20 1.41 3.14 37.26
C ASN A 20 0.93 2.04 36.29
N LEU A 21 0.31 2.40 35.16
CA LEU A 21 -0.07 1.47 34.10
C LEU A 21 0.91 1.58 32.93
N THR A 22 1.45 0.45 32.48
CA THR A 22 2.28 0.40 31.27
C THR A 22 1.38 0.54 30.04
N GLN A 23 1.70 1.53 29.21
CA GLN A 23 1.06 1.77 27.92
C GLN A 23 2.07 1.53 26.79
N PHE A 24 1.53 1.16 25.63
CA PHE A 24 2.30 0.97 24.42
C PHE A 24 1.64 1.76 23.30
N LEU A 25 2.43 2.58 22.62
CA LEU A 25 2.03 3.22 21.37
C LEU A 25 2.79 2.54 20.24
N LEU A 26 2.06 1.94 19.30
CA LEU A 26 2.60 1.35 18.08
C LEU A 26 2.13 2.20 16.90
N THR A 27 3.07 2.71 16.11
CA THR A 27 2.78 3.48 14.90
C THR A 27 3.43 2.78 13.72
N CYS A 28 2.70 2.61 12.62
CA CYS A 28 3.21 2.06 11.38
C CYS A 28 2.96 3.02 10.23
N ASN A 29 4.04 3.41 9.54
CA ASN A 29 3.99 4.19 8.33
C ASN A 29 4.05 3.27 7.12
N TYR A 30 3.26 3.62 6.11
CA TYR A 30 3.14 2.87 4.87
C TYR A 30 3.63 3.73 3.72
N ALA A 31 4.27 3.12 2.72
CA ALA A 31 4.83 3.84 1.56
C ALA A 31 3.78 4.63 0.78
N ARG A 32 2.50 4.21 0.82
CA ARG A 32 1.38 4.97 0.26
C ARG A 32 0.20 5.03 1.24
N PRO A 33 -0.40 6.23 1.43
CA PRO A 33 -1.66 6.35 2.15
C PRO A 33 -2.84 5.91 1.25
N PRO A 34 -3.97 5.49 1.84
CA PRO A 34 -5.20 5.32 1.09
C PRO A 34 -5.69 6.68 0.56
N GLY A 35 -6.01 6.74 -0.73
CA GLY A 35 -6.63 7.90 -1.36
C GLY A 35 -8.16 7.80 -1.34
N CYS A 36 -8.86 8.89 -1.05
CA CYS A 36 -10.33 8.93 -1.12
C CYS A 36 -10.81 8.60 -2.55
N GLY A 37 -11.81 7.72 -2.67
CA GLY A 37 -12.37 7.32 -3.96
C GLY A 37 -11.48 6.39 -4.80
N GLN A 38 -10.31 5.99 -4.29
CA GLN A 38 -9.43 5.02 -4.96
C GLN A 38 -9.67 3.62 -4.40
N PRO A 39 -9.70 2.58 -5.26
CA PRO A 39 -9.83 1.21 -4.80
C PRO A 39 -8.59 0.78 -4.00
N ILE A 40 -8.82 0.03 -2.92
CA ILE A 40 -7.76 -0.52 -2.07
C ILE A 40 -6.91 -1.55 -2.84
N TYR A 41 -7.54 -2.36 -3.70
CA TYR A 41 -6.89 -3.27 -4.64
C TYR A 41 -7.78 -3.45 -5.87
N ARG A 42 -7.18 -3.82 -7.00
CA ARG A 42 -7.87 -4.19 -8.23
C ARG A 42 -8.01 -5.70 -8.32
N PHE A 43 -9.08 -6.15 -8.98
CA PHE A 43 -9.32 -7.57 -9.22
C PHE A 43 -8.32 -8.18 -10.23
N ARG A 44 -7.72 -7.35 -11.09
CA ARG A 44 -6.68 -7.74 -12.06
C ARG A 44 -5.52 -6.74 -11.99
N SER A 45 -4.31 -7.25 -11.90
CA SER A 45 -3.09 -6.46 -12.06
C SER A 45 -2.96 -6.05 -13.54
N VAL A 46 -3.02 -4.75 -13.80
CA VAL A 46 -2.85 -4.18 -15.15
C VAL A 46 -1.52 -3.44 -15.19
N GLY A 47 -0.60 -3.87 -16.05
CA GLY A 47 0.67 -3.17 -16.31
C GLY A 47 1.84 -3.54 -15.39
N CYS A 48 1.75 -4.63 -14.61
CA CYS A 48 2.85 -5.12 -13.78
C CYS A 48 3.79 -6.01 -14.62
N GLN A 49 5.11 -5.79 -14.52
CA GLN A 49 6.12 -6.29 -15.48
C GLN A 49 6.93 -7.49 -14.97
N ALA A 50 7.10 -7.60 -13.65
CA ALA A 50 7.92 -8.64 -13.00
C ALA A 50 7.13 -9.90 -12.60
N GLY A 51 5.80 -9.86 -12.72
CA GLY A 51 4.90 -11.00 -12.52
C GLY A 51 4.65 -11.35 -11.04
N ARG A 52 4.31 -12.62 -10.81
CA ARG A 52 3.86 -13.17 -9.52
C ARG A 52 5.06 -13.54 -8.63
N ASN A 53 4.94 -13.40 -7.31
CA ASN A 53 5.98 -13.89 -6.41
C ASN A 53 5.91 -15.42 -6.27
N ASN A 54 6.77 -16.12 -7.01
CA ASN A 54 6.73 -17.58 -7.12
C ASN A 54 7.33 -18.35 -5.92
N LYS A 55 7.94 -17.67 -4.94
CA LYS A 55 8.69 -18.35 -3.86
C LYS A 55 7.90 -18.58 -2.56
N LYS A 56 7.07 -17.62 -2.14
CA LYS A 56 6.37 -17.71 -0.83
C LYS A 56 4.93 -17.17 -0.84
N HIS A 57 4.65 -16.17 -1.67
CA HIS A 57 3.35 -15.50 -1.68
C HIS A 57 2.87 -15.39 -3.10
N SER A 58 2.34 -16.50 -3.60
CA SER A 58 1.87 -16.55 -4.98
C SER A 58 0.83 -15.44 -5.19
N SER A 59 -0.15 -15.21 -4.32
CA SER A 59 -1.14 -14.14 -4.54
C SER A 59 -0.58 -12.70 -4.59
N LEU A 60 0.70 -12.47 -4.30
CA LEU A 60 1.34 -11.15 -4.36
C LEU A 60 2.20 -10.96 -5.62
N GLY A 61 2.35 -9.71 -6.04
CA GLY A 61 3.32 -9.32 -7.07
C GLY A 61 4.77 -9.58 -6.63
N SER A 62 5.67 -9.68 -7.60
CA SER A 62 7.11 -9.83 -7.37
C SER A 62 7.69 -8.65 -6.60
N LEU A 63 8.72 -8.89 -5.78
CA LEU A 63 9.47 -7.84 -5.09
C LEU A 63 10.22 -6.90 -6.06
N MET A 64 10.44 -7.36 -7.30
CA MET A 64 11.09 -6.58 -8.35
C MET A 64 10.10 -5.76 -9.18
N GLU A 65 8.81 -5.76 -8.84
CA GLU A 65 7.86 -4.86 -9.48
C GLU A 65 8.28 -3.41 -9.25
N LEU A 66 8.60 -2.70 -10.33
CA LEU A 66 8.69 -1.24 -10.29
C LEU A 66 7.33 -0.72 -9.81
N PHE A 67 7.32 0.16 -8.81
CA PHE A 67 6.12 0.78 -8.22
C PHE A 67 5.30 1.67 -9.19
N ARG A 68 5.51 1.48 -10.49
CA ARG A 68 4.78 2.03 -11.63
C ARG A 68 3.63 1.14 -12.11
N CYS A 69 3.05 0.27 -11.27
CA CYS A 69 1.60 0.03 -11.37
C CYS A 69 0.89 1.32 -10.88
N LEU A 70 1.19 2.42 -11.59
CA LEU A 70 0.66 3.75 -11.41
C LEU A 70 -0.81 3.64 -11.77
N PHE A 71 -1.65 4.24 -10.95
CA PHE A 71 -3.01 4.58 -11.31
C PHE A 71 -2.94 5.55 -12.50
N THR A 72 -2.72 5.05 -13.72
CA THR A 72 -3.18 5.71 -14.94
C THR A 72 -4.69 5.53 -14.99
N GLY A 73 -5.38 6.17 -14.03
CA GLY A 73 -6.73 6.60 -14.28
C GLY A 73 -6.62 7.57 -15.45
N HIS A 74 -7.12 7.16 -16.61
CA HIS A 74 -7.43 8.08 -17.70
C HIS A 74 -8.30 9.17 -17.10
N ARG A 75 -7.70 10.32 -16.75
CA ARG A 75 -8.47 11.54 -16.52
C ARG A 75 -9.02 11.92 -17.88
N HIS A 76 -10.20 11.41 -18.22
CA HIS A 76 -11.07 12.12 -19.15
C HIS A 76 -11.50 13.39 -18.44
N SER A 77 -10.67 14.43 -18.56
CA SER A 77 -11.08 15.80 -18.37
C SER A 77 -12.08 16.10 -19.50
N LYS A 78 -13.36 15.84 -19.27
CA LYS A 78 -14.40 16.51 -20.07
C LYS A 78 -14.43 17.96 -19.59
N SER A 79 -13.66 18.79 -20.28
CA SER A 79 -13.87 20.23 -20.30
C SER A 79 -15.27 20.47 -20.85
N HIS A 80 -16.22 20.82 -19.98
CA HIS A 80 -17.45 21.46 -20.41
C HIS A 80 -17.08 22.90 -20.82
N ILE A 81 -17.13 23.16 -22.13
CA ILE A 81 -17.45 24.48 -22.69
C ILE A 81 -18.96 24.50 -22.87
#